data_AF-A0A2K4WFP8-F1
#
_entry.id   AF-A0A2K4WFP8-F1
#
_cell.length_a   1.000
_cell.length_b   1.000
_cell.length_c   1.000
_cell.angle_alpha   90.00
_cell.angle_beta   90.00
_cell.angle_gamma   90.00
#
_symmetry.space_group_name_H-M   'P 1'
#
loop_
_entity.id
_entity.type
_entity.pdbx_description
1 polymer ?
#
loop_
_entity_poly.entity_id
_entity_poly.type
_entity_poly.pdbx_seq_one_letter_code
_entity_poly.pdbx_strand_id
1 'polypeptide(L)' 'MSKPESFHNCNDGRGVRRVYVNGNEIQLVVWCDTRQGIVVFLPHPFKVNRRSGTVVTRRLKGVVTVEQVN' A
#
# COMPACT_ATOMS: atom_id res chain seq x y z
N MET A 1 12.31 -4.09 -18.10
CA MET A 1 11.55 -5.10 -17.33
C MET A 1 10.18 -4.53 -17.05
N SER A 2 9.09 -5.20 -17.45
CA SER A 2 7.73 -4.76 -17.11
C SER A 2 7.54 -4.82 -15.60
N LYS A 3 6.89 -3.82 -15.01
CA LYS A 3 6.51 -3.87 -13.59
C LYS A 3 5.56 -5.06 -13.39
N PRO A 4 5.74 -5.88 -12.33
CA PRO A 4 4.83 -6.98 -12.05
C PRO A 4 3.39 -6.47 -11.96
N GLU A 5 2.42 -7.22 -12.50
CA GLU A 5 1.01 -6.88 -12.34
C GLU A 5 0.58 -6.86 -10.87
N SER A 6 1.18 -7.70 -10.03
CA SER A 6 0.87 -7.80 -8.60
C SER A 6 1.37 -6.63 -7.75
N PHE A 7 2.35 -5.85 -8.23
CA PHE A 7 2.90 -4.73 -7.48
C PHE A 7 2.18 -3.43 -7.86
N HIS A 8 1.65 -2.76 -6.84
CA HIS A 8 0.84 -1.56 -6.99
C HIS A 8 1.40 -0.41 -6.16
N ASN A 9 1.39 0.78 -6.73
CA ASN A 9 1.66 2.04 -6.01
C ASN A 9 0.98 3.20 -6.75
N CYS A 10 0.97 4.40 -6.15
CA CYS A 10 0.34 5.58 -6.76
C CYS A 10 0.96 6.01 -8.11
N ASN A 11 2.22 5.66 -8.38
CA ASN A 11 2.97 6.06 -9.57
C ASN A 11 3.09 4.95 -10.63
N ASP A 12 2.25 3.91 -10.56
CA ASP A 12 2.26 2.80 -11.53
C ASP A 12 1.40 3.05 -12.77
N GLY A 13 0.66 4.17 -12.82
CA GLY A 13 -0.16 4.57 -13.97
C GLY A 13 -1.51 3.85 -14.09
N ARG A 14 -1.95 3.07 -13.08
CA ARG A 14 -3.15 2.21 -13.18
C ARG A 14 -4.42 2.81 -12.57
N GLY A 15 -4.47 4.14 -12.41
CA GLY A 15 -5.60 4.86 -11.83
C GLY A 15 -5.77 4.68 -10.32
N VAL A 16 -6.85 5.24 -9.77
CA VAL A 16 -7.18 5.19 -8.35
C VAL A 16 -7.70 3.81 -7.95
N ARG A 17 -7.27 3.32 -6.79
CA ARG A 17 -7.58 1.97 -6.31
C ARG A 17 -7.82 1.96 -4.80
N ARG A 18 -8.69 1.05 -4.36
CA ARG A 18 -8.79 0.61 -2.97
C ARG A 18 -7.95 -0.64 -2.76
N VAL A 19 -7.39 -0.78 -1.56
CA VAL A 19 -6.55 -1.90 -1.17
C VAL A 19 -7.11 -2.52 0.09
N TYR A 20 -7.21 -3.84 0.13
CA TYR A 20 -7.73 -4.56 1.28
C TYR A 20 -6.71 -5.58 1.79
N VAL A 21 -6.69 -5.80 3.10
CA VAL A 21 -5.96 -6.90 3.75
C VAL A 21 -6.96 -7.74 4.53
N ASN A 22 -7.09 -9.02 4.16
CA ASN A 22 -8.06 -9.95 4.74
C ASN A 22 -9.49 -9.36 4.72
N GLY A 23 -9.86 -8.68 3.64
CA GLY A 23 -11.17 -8.03 3.47
C GLY A 23 -11.34 -6.66 4.13
N ASN A 24 -10.36 -6.18 4.91
CA ASN A 24 -10.42 -4.85 5.53
C ASN A 24 -9.73 -3.81 4.66
N GLU A 25 -10.41 -2.71 4.36
CA GLU A 25 -9.83 -1.62 3.56
C GLU A 25 -8.69 -0.94 4.33
N ILE A 26 -7.56 -0.75 3.65
CA ILE A 26 -6.41 -0.03 4.16
C ILE A 26 -6.32 1.30 3.44
N GLN A 27 -6.40 2.38 4.19
CA GLN A 27 -6.24 3.74 3.68
C GLN A 27 -4.76 4.18 3.71
N LEU A 28 -4.43 5.22 2.95
CA LEU A 28 -3.10 5.84 2.92
C LEU A 28 -1.98 4.84 2.55
N VAL A 29 -2.30 3.91 1.64
CA VAL A 29 -1.36 2.92 1.12
C VAL A 29 -0.32 3.60 0.24
N VAL A 30 0.96 3.31 0.53
CA VAL A 30 2.10 3.76 -0.26
C VAL A 30 2.33 2.80 -1.42
N TRP A 31 2.32 1.49 -1.12
CA TRP A 31 2.41 0.41 -2.09
C TRP A 31 1.89 -0.91 -1.51
N CYS A 32 1.54 -1.83 -2.40
CA CYS A 32 1.27 -3.22 -2.02
C CYS A 32 1.77 -4.22 -3.08
N ASP A 33 1.90 -5.48 -2.67
CA ASP A 33 2.12 -6.61 -3.56
C ASP A 33 1.10 -7.71 -3.24
N THR A 34 0.18 -7.95 -4.18
CA THR A 34 -0.91 -8.93 -4.01
C THR A 34 -0.40 -10.37 -3.98
N ARG A 35 0.71 -10.66 -4.68
CA ARG A 35 1.31 -12.00 -4.71
C ARG A 35 2.08 -12.28 -3.42
N GLN A 36 2.80 -11.29 -2.89
CA GLN A 36 3.52 -11.46 -1.61
C GLN A 36 2.63 -11.30 -0.38
N GLY A 37 1.41 -10.78 -0.56
CA GLY A 37 0.49 -10.52 0.54
C GLY A 37 0.99 -9.41 1.47
N ILE A 38 1.55 -8.34 0.92
CA ILE A 38 2.14 -7.23 1.70
C ILE A 38 1.45 -5.91 1.35
N VAL A 39 1.15 -5.12 2.38
CA VAL A 39 0.76 -3.71 2.25
C VAL A 39 1.67 -2.84 3.11
N VAL A 40 2.15 -1.73 2.54
CA VAL A 40 2.82 -0.67 3.28
C VAL A 40 1.99 0.61 3.20
N PHE A 41 1.69 1.18 4.37
CA PHE A 41 0.81 2.32 4.51
C PHE A 41 1.34 3.32 5.53
N LEU A 42 0.81 4.55 5.47
CA LEU A 42 1.08 5.60 6.44
C LEU A 42 0.00 5.54 7.53
N PRO A 43 0.34 5.21 8.79
CA PRO A 43 -0.63 5.24 9.86
C PRO A 43 -1.10 6.67 10.14
N HIS A 44 -2.39 6.84 10.42
CA HIS A 44 -2.96 8.11 10.87
C HIS A 44 -3.21 8.07 12.39
N PRO A 45 -2.81 9.10 13.16
CA PRO A 45 -2.10 10.31 12.73
C PRO A 45 -0.65 10.02 12.30
N PHE A 46 -0.14 10.82 11.36
CA PHE A 46 1.22 10.67 10.85
C PHE A 46 2.27 10.87 11.95
N LYS A 47 3.34 10.07 11.89
CA LYS A 47 4.49 10.19 12.79
C LYS A 47 5.76 10.35 11.97
N VAL A 48 6.64 11.23 12.41
CA VAL A 48 7.98 11.40 11.83
C VAL A 48 8.99 10.70 12.72
N ASN A 49 9.85 9.89 12.11
CA ASN A 49 11.01 9.34 12.81
C ASN A 49 12.03 10.46 13.02
N ARG A 50 12.31 10.82 14.28
CA ARG A 50 13.19 11.93 14.63
C ARG A 50 14.64 11.76 14.18
N ARG A 51 15.10 10.51 14.01
CA ARG A 51 16.49 10.22 13.61
C ARG A 51 16.66 10.33 12.10
N SER A 52 15.71 9.82 11.32
CA SER A 52 15.79 9.82 9.85
C SER A 52 15.12 11.04 9.19
N GLY A 53 14.26 11.76 9.93
CA GLY A 53 13.42 12.83 9.36
C GLY A 53 12.30 12.34 8.44
N THR A 54 12.11 11.02 8.31
CA THR A 54 11.13 10.44 7.38
C THR A 54 9.80 10.12 8.07
N VAL A 55 8.72 10.15 7.31
CA VAL A 55 7.41 9.70 7.80
C VAL A 55 7.44 8.19 8.03
N VAL A 56 6.98 7.77 9.21
CA VAL A 56 6.90 6.36 9.59
C VAL A 56 5.85 5.65 8.75
N THR A 57 6.24 4.53 8.16
CA THR A 57 5.32 3.58 7.52
C THR A 57 5.10 2.36 8.41
N ARG A 58 3.99 1.65 8.19
CA ARG A 58 3.74 0.33 8.78
C ARG A 58 3.53 -0.70 7.67
N ARG A 59 3.85 -1.95 7.98
CA ARG A 59 3.67 -3.10 7.11
C ARG A 59 2.62 -4.04 7.68
N LEU A 60 1.65 -4.43 6.86
CA LEU A 60 0.74 -5.54 7.14
C LEU A 60 1.04 -6.71 6.21
N LYS A 61 0.66 -7.91 6.65
CA LYS A 61 0.69 -9.14 5.85
C LYS A 61 -0.68 -9.82 5.88
N GLY A 62 -1.05 -10.46 4.78
CA GLY A 62 -2.31 -11.21 4.65
C GLY A 62 -2.69 -11.43 3.20
N VAL A 63 -3.94 -11.83 2.97
CA VAL A 63 -4.50 -11.85 1.61
C VAL A 63 -4.74 -10.40 1.18
N VAL A 64 -4.04 -9.95 0.15
CA VAL A 64 -4.11 -8.59 -0.35
C VAL A 64 -4.88 -8.56 -1.67
N THR A 65 -5.92 -7.74 -1.72
CA THR A 65 -6.72 -7.50 -2.94
C THR A 65 -6.74 -6.02 -3.28
N VAL A 66 -6.94 -5.73 -4.56
CA VAL A 66 -6.96 -4.38 -5.12
C VAL A 66 -8.19 -4.23 -5.99
N GLU A 67 -8.92 -3.15 -5.81
CA GLU A 67 -10.14 -2.80 -6.56
C GLU A 67 -9.93 -1.46 -7.25
N GLN A 68 -10.25 -1.37 -8.54
CA GLN A 68 -10.25 -0.09 -9.24
C GLN A 68 -11.47 0.74 -8.85
N VAL A 69 -11.24 2.02 -8.63
CA VAL A 69 -12.33 2.99 -8.43
C VAL A 69 -12.59 3.64 -9.78
N ASN A 70 -13.82 3.48 -10.28
CA ASN A 70 -14.30 4.12 -11.51
C ASN A 70 -14.60 5.59 -11.29
#